data_AF-A0AAV5US83-F1
#
_entry.id   AF-A0AAV5US83-F1
#
_cell.length_a   1.000
_cell.length_b   1.000
_cell.length_c   1.000
_cell.angle_alpha   90.00
_cell.angle_beta   90.00
_cell.angle_gamma   90.00
#
_symmetry.space_group_name_H-M   'P 1'
#
loop_
_entity.id
_entity.type
_entity.pdbx_description
1 polymer ?
#
loop_
_entity_poly.entity_id
_entity_poly.type
_entity_poly.pdbx_seq_one_letter_code
_entity_poly.pdbx_strand_id
1 'polypeptide(L)'
;LIAGVGWAVFVLSYARAINLSLLNAYSLDFAVESLIGVASRTVCTNDYSTVSCFSPQTNHKFCKNQTPPHVYFNSTCITLEERLTFEPMIEMPAREFFRHTLRGLPGDFRGGFEQERLFEFGSGRCVVSFCVVWLFACFCLLRRMRWLGKLSLFIVGAAGVMTVIITVRALTLPRAEVGLQKFFHFRLETFATKDAWQYAIRLVRCSLSLGTGGMMQMASFNKRTNDAF
;
A
#
# COMPACT_ATOMS: atom_id res chain seq x y z
N LEU A 1 6.22 -40.01 0.15
CA LEU A 1 4.88 -39.39 0.22
C LEU A 1 4.91 -37.86 0.43
N ILE A 2 5.71 -37.31 1.35
CA ILE A 2 5.68 -35.86 1.69
C ILE A 2 6.58 -34.98 0.78
N ALA A 3 7.36 -35.58 -0.13
CA ALA A 3 8.28 -34.85 -1.01
C ALA A 3 7.58 -33.80 -1.92
N GLY A 4 6.30 -34.01 -2.27
CA GLY A 4 5.51 -33.05 -3.05
C GLY A 4 5.23 -31.72 -2.33
N VAL A 5 5.28 -31.70 -0.99
CA VAL A 5 5.06 -30.49 -0.19
C VAL A 5 6.19 -29.47 -0.43
N GLY A 6 7.44 -29.94 -0.59
CA GLY A 6 8.57 -29.06 -0.88
C GLY A 6 8.41 -28.32 -2.20
N TRP A 7 8.01 -29.03 -3.26
CA TRP A 7 7.74 -28.45 -4.59
C TRP A 7 6.58 -27.46 -4.55
N ALA A 8 5.49 -27.78 -3.83
CA ALA A 8 4.37 -26.86 -3.65
C ALA A 8 4.80 -25.58 -2.91
N VAL A 9 5.55 -25.71 -1.82
CA VAL A 9 6.08 -24.55 -1.07
C VAL A 9 7.01 -23.71 -1.94
N PHE A 10 7.84 -24.33 -2.77
CA PHE A 10 8.71 -23.63 -3.72
C PHE A 10 7.91 -22.78 -4.72
N VAL A 11 6.93 -23.37 -5.41
CA VAL A 11 6.08 -22.65 -6.38
C VAL A 11 5.30 -21.51 -5.71
N LEU A 12 4.72 -21.76 -4.54
CA LEU A 12 4.00 -20.74 -3.77
C LEU A 12 4.92 -19.61 -3.31
N SER A 13 6.15 -19.92 -2.93
CA SER A 13 7.14 -18.93 -2.50
C SER A 13 7.61 -18.08 -3.68
N TYR A 14 7.81 -18.69 -4.85
CA TYR A 14 8.14 -17.98 -6.07
C TYR A 14 7.03 -16.99 -6.49
N ALA A 15 5.77 -17.44 -6.51
CA ALA A 15 4.63 -16.56 -6.81
C ALA A 15 4.50 -15.39 -5.81
N ARG A 16 4.73 -15.66 -4.51
CA ARG A 16 4.77 -14.60 -3.50
C ARG A 16 5.93 -13.63 -3.70
N ALA A 17 7.11 -14.11 -4.08
CA ALA A 17 8.28 -13.27 -4.32
C ALA A 17 8.05 -12.29 -5.48
N ILE A 18 7.41 -12.73 -6.57
CA ILE A 18 7.05 -11.85 -7.69
C ILE A 18 6.08 -10.75 -7.22
N ASN A 19 5.01 -11.12 -6.51
CA ASN A 19 4.02 -10.16 -6.04
C ASN A 19 4.63 -9.15 -5.03
N LEU A 20 5.46 -9.61 -4.10
CA LEU A 20 6.10 -8.74 -3.12
C LEU A 20 7.17 -7.83 -3.75
N SER A 21 7.93 -8.32 -4.74
CA SER A 21 8.90 -7.48 -5.45
C SER A 21 8.20 -6.36 -6.23
N LEU A 22 7.03 -6.62 -6.82
CA LEU A 22 6.21 -5.58 -7.44
C LEU A 22 5.71 -4.54 -6.43
N LEU A 23 5.18 -4.99 -5.28
CA LEU A 23 4.72 -4.07 -4.22
C LEU A 23 5.85 -3.21 -3.65
N ASN A 24 7.04 -3.80 -3.47
CA ASN A 24 8.23 -3.07 -3.04
C ASN A 24 8.69 -2.06 -4.08
N ALA A 25 8.56 -2.37 -5.38
CA ALA A 25 8.88 -1.43 -6.46
C ALA A 25 7.97 -0.19 -6.42
N TYR A 26 6.66 -0.39 -6.21
CA TYR A 26 5.73 0.73 -6.03
C TYR A 26 6.07 1.55 -4.78
N SER A 27 6.38 0.87 -3.68
CA SER A 27 6.76 1.54 -2.43
C SER A 27 8.05 2.36 -2.59
N LEU A 28 9.01 1.86 -3.36
CA LEU A 28 10.25 2.57 -3.68
C LEU A 28 9.98 3.82 -4.51
N ASP A 29 9.17 3.72 -5.57
CA ASP A 29 8.82 4.89 -6.39
C ASP A 29 8.05 5.95 -5.56
N PHE A 30 7.14 5.50 -4.69
CA PHE A 30 6.50 6.37 -3.70
C PHE A 30 7.50 7.05 -2.77
N ALA A 31 8.49 6.32 -2.26
CA ALA A 31 9.51 6.86 -1.38
C ALA A 31 10.39 7.89 -2.10
N VAL A 32 10.83 7.60 -3.32
CA VAL A 32 11.67 8.50 -4.13
C VAL A 32 10.96 9.83 -4.39
N GLU A 33 9.71 9.80 -4.83
CA GLU A 33 8.95 11.05 -5.01
C GLU A 33 8.72 11.81 -3.71
N SER A 34 8.55 11.10 -2.58
CA SER A 34 8.40 11.75 -1.27
C SER A 34 9.68 12.47 -0.83
N LEU A 35 10.86 11.96 -1.23
CA LEU A 35 12.15 12.60 -0.95
C LEU A 35 12.42 13.82 -1.85
N ILE A 36 11.94 13.79 -3.10
CA ILE A 36 12.09 14.90 -4.05
C ILE A 36 11.17 16.08 -3.69
N GLY A 37 10.20 15.90 -2.79
CA GLY A 37 9.38 16.96 -2.22
C GLY A 37 8.31 17.52 -3.17
N VAL A 38 8.23 17.01 -4.41
CA VAL A 38 7.18 17.36 -5.36
C VAL A 38 5.92 16.57 -4.98
N ALA A 39 5.00 17.22 -4.29
CA ALA A 39 3.72 16.63 -3.91
C ALA A 39 2.74 16.59 -5.08
N SER A 40 3.14 16.01 -6.22
CA SER A 40 2.26 15.77 -7.37
C SER A 40 0.96 15.07 -6.93
N ARG A 41 1.08 14.17 -5.95
CA ARG A 41 0.00 13.38 -5.32
C ARG A 41 -1.01 14.15 -4.48
N THR A 42 -0.71 15.37 -4.06
CA THR A 42 -1.63 16.17 -3.21
C THR A 42 -2.44 17.17 -4.02
N VAL A 43 -2.17 17.28 -5.32
CA VAL A 43 -2.74 18.30 -6.20
C VAL A 43 -3.40 17.64 -7.41
N CYS A 44 -4.53 18.19 -7.87
CA CYS A 44 -5.28 17.70 -9.04
C CYS A 44 -4.91 18.45 -10.34
N THR A 45 -3.70 19.00 -10.44
CA THR A 45 -3.26 19.82 -11.59
C THR A 45 -2.28 19.09 -12.52
N ASN A 46 -2.14 17.78 -12.37
CA ASN A 46 -1.23 16.99 -13.20
C ASN A 46 -1.95 16.48 -14.45
N ASP A 47 -1.17 16.13 -15.47
CA ASP A 47 -1.68 15.66 -16.77
C ASP A 47 -2.52 14.38 -16.68
N TYR A 48 -2.32 13.57 -15.64
CA TYR A 48 -3.08 12.35 -15.36
C TYR A 48 -4.34 12.59 -14.53
N SER A 49 -4.66 13.82 -14.14
CA SER A 49 -5.78 14.12 -13.23
C SER A 49 -7.09 14.11 -14.01
N THR A 50 -8.03 13.25 -13.62
CA THR A 50 -9.38 13.20 -14.18
C THR A 50 -10.30 14.30 -13.60
N VAL A 51 -11.47 14.50 -14.22
CA VAL A 51 -12.49 15.46 -13.76
C VAL A 51 -13.10 15.10 -12.38
N SER A 52 -12.97 13.83 -11.96
CA SER A 52 -13.39 13.34 -10.64
C SER A 52 -12.44 13.71 -9.51
N CYS A 53 -11.24 14.22 -9.82
CA CYS A 53 -10.24 14.54 -8.81
C CYS A 53 -10.70 15.69 -7.88
N PHE A 54 -10.45 15.54 -6.58
CA PHE A 54 -10.66 16.59 -5.59
C PHE A 54 -9.51 16.69 -4.61
N SER A 55 -8.92 17.88 -4.48
CA SER A 55 -7.94 18.16 -3.43
C SER A 55 -8.30 19.43 -2.65
N PRO A 56 -8.17 19.41 -1.30
CA PRO A 56 -8.37 20.62 -0.49
C PRO A 56 -7.36 21.73 -0.82
N GLN A 57 -6.13 21.37 -1.18
CA GLN A 57 -5.06 22.32 -1.52
C GLN A 57 -5.34 23.04 -2.85
N THR A 58 -5.76 22.30 -3.88
CA THR A 58 -6.18 22.86 -5.17
C THR A 58 -7.38 23.78 -4.98
N ASN A 59 -8.37 23.35 -4.19
CA ASN A 59 -9.55 24.17 -3.93
C ASN A 59 -9.19 25.48 -3.20
N HIS A 60 -8.34 25.39 -2.17
CA HIS A 60 -7.81 26.57 -1.49
C HIS A 60 -6.92 27.43 -2.40
N LYS A 61 -6.32 26.92 -3.48
CA LYS A 61 -5.49 27.73 -4.38
C LYS A 61 -6.34 28.49 -5.41
N PHE A 62 -7.34 27.84 -6.00
CA PHE A 62 -8.11 28.37 -7.13
C PHE A 62 -9.44 29.02 -6.72
N CYS A 63 -10.07 28.61 -5.61
CA CYS A 63 -11.40 29.09 -5.18
C CYS A 63 -11.35 29.86 -3.84
N LYS A 64 -10.31 30.67 -3.60
CA LYS A 64 -10.14 31.45 -2.35
C LYS A 64 -11.23 32.48 -2.09
N ASN A 65 -11.73 33.09 -3.16
CA ASN A 65 -12.54 34.31 -3.10
C ASN A 65 -14.05 34.03 -2.99
N GLN A 66 -14.44 32.76 -2.84
CA GLN A 66 -15.82 32.34 -2.90
C GLN A 66 -16.21 31.64 -1.60
N THR A 67 -17.40 31.97 -1.09
CA THR A 67 -17.87 31.49 0.22
C THR A 67 -18.09 29.98 0.18
N PRO A 68 -17.52 29.19 1.10
CA PRO A 68 -17.72 27.74 1.10
C PRO A 68 -19.22 27.38 1.10
N PRO A 69 -19.67 26.37 0.31
CA PRO A 69 -18.88 25.28 -0.28
C PRO A 69 -18.73 25.33 -1.81
N HIS A 70 -17.64 25.94 -2.31
CA HIS A 70 -17.21 25.81 -3.71
C HIS A 70 -16.14 24.73 -3.90
N VAL A 71 -16.12 24.14 -5.08
CA VAL A 71 -15.17 23.09 -5.46
C VAL A 71 -14.59 23.39 -6.85
N TYR A 72 -13.27 23.24 -6.98
CA TYR A 72 -12.59 23.31 -8.26
C TYR A 72 -13.01 22.15 -9.16
N PHE A 73 -13.61 22.45 -10.31
CA PHE A 73 -14.05 21.50 -11.32
C PHE A 73 -13.91 22.11 -12.73
N ASN A 74 -13.26 21.38 -13.64
CA ASN A 74 -13.10 21.79 -15.05
C ASN A 74 -12.62 23.25 -15.22
N SER A 75 -11.55 23.62 -14.50
CA SER A 75 -10.98 24.99 -14.50
C SER A 75 -11.91 26.10 -14.00
N THR A 76 -13.02 25.75 -13.36
CA THR A 76 -14.01 26.68 -12.78
C THR A 76 -14.31 26.33 -11.33
N CYS A 77 -14.87 27.28 -10.57
CA CYS A 77 -15.31 27.06 -9.19
C CYS A 77 -16.83 26.92 -9.17
N ILE A 78 -17.32 25.68 -9.01
CA ILE A 78 -18.76 25.37 -8.93
C ILE A 78 -19.19 25.12 -7.48
N THR A 79 -20.48 25.16 -7.18
CA THR A 79 -20.97 24.80 -5.85
C THR A 79 -20.94 23.27 -5.63
N LEU A 80 -20.84 22.83 -4.38
CA LEU A 80 -20.86 21.40 -4.04
C LEU A 80 -22.19 20.74 -4.46
N GLU A 81 -23.31 21.47 -4.40
CA GLU A 81 -24.64 21.00 -4.80
C GLU A 81 -24.72 20.73 -6.30
N GLU A 82 -24.26 21.67 -7.12
CA GLU A 82 -24.14 21.46 -8.57
C GLU A 82 -23.27 20.25 -8.88
N ARG A 83 -22.13 20.07 -8.19
CA ARG A 83 -21.25 18.92 -8.41
C ARG A 83 -21.89 17.57 -8.09
N LEU A 84 -22.75 17.50 -7.06
CA LEU A 84 -23.45 16.28 -6.69
C LEU A 84 -24.51 15.87 -7.73
N THR A 85 -25.04 16.82 -8.50
CA THR A 85 -25.98 16.51 -9.60
C THR A 85 -25.31 15.88 -10.83
N PHE A 86 -23.99 16.07 -11.00
CA PHE A 86 -23.25 15.53 -12.15
C PHE A 86 -22.87 14.05 -12.00
N GLU A 87 -23.07 13.44 -10.83
CA GLU A 87 -22.81 12.01 -10.57
C GLU A 87 -21.36 11.49 -10.75
N PRO A 88 -20.24 12.27 -10.76
CA PRO A 88 -18.93 11.65 -10.67
C PRO A 88 -18.60 11.34 -9.19
N MET A 89 -18.26 10.08 -8.90
CA MET A 89 -17.67 9.71 -7.62
C MET A 89 -16.40 10.54 -7.40
N ILE A 90 -16.35 11.30 -6.30
CA ILE A 90 -15.19 12.13 -5.98
C ILE A 90 -14.01 11.21 -5.65
N GLU A 91 -12.92 11.34 -6.42
CA GLU A 91 -11.69 10.59 -6.21
C GLU A 91 -10.59 11.48 -5.59
N MET A 92 -9.81 10.90 -4.68
CA MET A 92 -8.66 11.57 -4.07
C MET A 92 -7.46 11.55 -5.03
N PRO A 93 -6.64 12.62 -5.10
CA PRO A 93 -5.49 12.71 -6.01
C PRO A 93 -4.46 11.60 -5.76
N ALA A 94 -4.32 11.14 -4.52
CA ALA A 94 -3.45 10.02 -4.18
C ALA A 94 -3.92 8.68 -4.78
N ARG A 95 -5.24 8.49 -4.94
CA ARG A 95 -5.83 7.27 -5.53
C ARG A 95 -5.67 7.27 -7.05
N GLU A 96 -5.91 8.42 -7.67
CA GLU A 96 -5.68 8.68 -9.10
C GLU A 96 -4.20 8.48 -9.46
N PHE A 97 -3.28 9.04 -8.66
CA PHE A 97 -1.85 8.82 -8.84
C PHE A 97 -1.47 7.33 -8.79
N PHE A 98 -1.98 6.60 -7.79
CA PHE A 98 -1.71 5.17 -7.68
C PHE A 98 -2.25 4.39 -8.88
N ARG A 99 -3.40 4.79 -9.41
CA ARG A 99 -4.07 4.11 -10.49
C ARG A 99 -3.47 4.41 -11.87
N HIS A 100 -3.23 5.68 -12.17
CA HIS A 100 -2.77 6.12 -13.48
C HIS A 100 -1.24 6.08 -13.59
N THR A 101 -0.53 6.56 -12.56
CA THR A 101 0.93 6.69 -12.63
C THR A 101 1.65 5.39 -12.28
N LEU A 102 1.20 4.70 -11.23
CA LEU A 102 1.87 3.49 -10.76
C LEU A 102 1.35 2.19 -11.39
N ARG A 103 0.03 2.09 -11.59
CA ARG A 103 -0.57 0.92 -12.25
C ARG A 103 -0.72 1.07 -13.76
N GLY A 104 -0.60 2.28 -14.31
CA GLY A 104 -0.76 2.52 -15.75
C GLY A 104 -2.17 2.29 -16.28
N LEU A 105 -3.19 2.32 -15.40
CA LEU A 105 -4.58 2.07 -15.80
C LEU A 105 -5.17 3.33 -16.48
N PRO A 106 -6.10 3.19 -17.43
CA PRO A 106 -6.78 4.34 -18.04
C PRO A 106 -7.77 5.05 -17.10
N GLY A 107 -7.99 6.34 -17.36
CA GLY A 107 -8.87 7.27 -16.61
C GLY A 107 -10.34 6.89 -16.52
N ASP A 108 -10.88 6.21 -17.53
CA ASP A 108 -12.32 5.93 -17.61
C ASP A 108 -12.64 4.53 -17.08
N PHE A 109 -13.22 4.45 -15.88
CA PHE A 109 -13.67 3.19 -15.26
C PHE A 109 -15.10 2.80 -15.65
N ARG A 110 -15.42 2.85 -16.95
CA ARG A 110 -16.71 2.34 -17.45
C ARG A 110 -16.71 0.85 -17.74
N GLY A 111 -15.53 0.25 -17.95
CA GLY A 111 -15.36 -1.20 -18.03
C GLY A 111 -14.89 -1.75 -16.70
N GLY A 112 -15.62 -2.69 -16.10
CA GLY A 112 -15.24 -3.33 -14.82
C GLY A 112 -13.95 -4.17 -14.89
N PHE A 113 -13.93 -5.35 -14.27
CA PHE A 113 -12.76 -6.24 -14.15
C PHE A 113 -11.98 -6.57 -15.45
N GLU A 114 -12.56 -6.37 -16.64
CA GLU A 114 -11.91 -6.61 -17.93
C GLU A 114 -10.79 -5.59 -18.24
N GLN A 115 -10.93 -4.32 -17.84
CA GLN A 115 -9.93 -3.27 -18.13
C GLN A 115 -8.69 -3.37 -17.21
N GLU A 116 -8.80 -4.05 -16.06
CA GLU A 116 -7.68 -4.26 -15.13
C GLU A 116 -6.61 -5.22 -15.65
N ARG A 117 -6.88 -5.95 -16.76
CA ARG A 117 -5.94 -6.92 -17.36
C ARG A 117 -4.87 -6.27 -18.24
N LEU A 118 -5.12 -5.05 -18.72
CA LEU A 118 -4.14 -4.30 -19.52
C LEU A 118 -3.21 -3.55 -18.59
N PHE A 119 -2.20 -4.27 -18.11
CA PHE A 119 -1.08 -3.69 -17.37
C PHE A 119 -0.12 -3.07 -18.38
N GLU A 120 -0.39 -1.82 -18.77
CA GLU A 120 0.58 -1.07 -19.57
C GLU A 120 1.66 -0.52 -18.63
N PHE A 121 2.92 -0.77 -18.96
CA PHE A 121 4.05 -0.05 -18.37
C PHE A 121 4.06 1.38 -18.90
N GLY A 122 2.98 2.15 -18.64
CA GLY A 122 2.84 3.53 -19.09
C GLY A 122 3.91 4.47 -18.53
N SER A 123 4.65 4.03 -17.52
CA SER A 123 5.80 4.74 -16.96
C SER A 123 6.98 3.79 -16.78
N GLY A 124 8.03 3.96 -17.58
CA GLY A 124 9.29 3.20 -17.48
C GLY A 124 9.94 3.27 -16.09
N ARG A 125 9.54 4.23 -15.26
CA ARG A 125 9.96 4.36 -13.86
C ARG A 125 9.63 3.13 -13.01
N CYS A 126 8.46 2.52 -13.21
CA CYS A 126 8.07 1.32 -12.44
C CYS A 126 8.97 0.12 -12.77
N VAL A 127 9.37 -0.04 -14.04
CA VAL A 127 10.30 -1.09 -14.48
C VAL A 127 11.67 -0.89 -13.85
N VAL A 128 12.17 0.35 -13.85
CA VAL A 128 13.46 0.69 -13.22
C VAL A 128 13.42 0.38 -11.72
N SER A 129 12.38 0.80 -11.01
CA SER A 129 12.20 0.49 -9.58
C SER A 129 12.14 -1.02 -9.32
N PHE A 130 11.47 -1.78 -10.19
CA PHE A 130 11.41 -3.23 -10.09
C PHE A 130 12.78 -3.88 -10.26
N CYS A 131 13.56 -3.46 -11.25
CA CYS A 131 14.94 -3.92 -11.46
C CYS A 131 15.82 -3.60 -10.25
N VAL A 132 15.73 -2.40 -9.68
CA VAL A 132 16.49 -2.00 -8.48
C VAL A 132 16.15 -2.89 -7.28
N VAL A 133 14.87 -3.14 -7.03
CA VAL A 133 14.42 -4.02 -5.94
C VAL A 133 14.94 -5.45 -6.14
N TRP A 134 14.90 -5.96 -7.37
CA TRP A 134 15.43 -7.29 -7.70
C TRP A 134 16.94 -7.39 -7.53
N LEU A 135 17.69 -6.41 -8.01
CA LEU A 135 19.14 -6.35 -7.83
C LEU A 135 19.52 -6.29 -6.35
N PHE A 136 18.79 -5.49 -5.57
CA PHE A 136 18.97 -5.43 -4.13
C PHE A 136 18.68 -6.78 -3.45
N ALA A 137 17.59 -7.46 -3.83
CA ALA A 137 17.26 -8.78 -3.32
C ALA A 137 18.35 -9.82 -3.66
N CYS A 138 18.85 -9.84 -4.90
CA CYS A 138 19.97 -10.68 -5.32
C CYS A 138 21.23 -10.38 -4.50
N PHE A 139 21.55 -9.10 -4.28
CA PHE A 139 22.70 -8.69 -3.45
C PHE A 139 22.56 -9.17 -2.00
N CYS A 140 21.36 -9.09 -1.43
CA CYS A 140 21.06 -9.62 -0.10
C CYS A 140 21.25 -11.14 -0.03
N LEU A 141 20.83 -11.90 -1.05
CA LEU A 141 20.98 -13.35 -1.11
C LEU A 141 22.44 -13.80 -1.29
N LEU A 142 23.26 -13.02 -1.99
CA LEU A 142 24.69 -13.30 -2.18
C LEU A 142 25.51 -13.09 -0.90
N ARG A 143 25.02 -12.28 0.05
CA ARG A 143 25.67 -12.02 1.34
C ARG A 143 25.43 -13.17 2.33
N ARG A 144 26.40 -13.39 3.23
CA ARG A 144 26.28 -14.41 4.29
C ARG A 144 25.08 -14.13 5.20
N MET A 145 24.40 -15.18 5.63
CA MET A 145 23.21 -15.12 6.49
C MET A 145 23.38 -14.32 7.79
N ARG A 146 24.58 -14.28 8.38
CA ARG A 146 24.88 -13.44 9.56
C ARG A 146 24.72 -11.95 9.28
N TRP A 147 25.02 -11.50 8.06
CA TRP A 147 24.79 -10.11 7.65
C TRP A 147 23.30 -9.80 7.50
N LEU A 148 22.52 -10.74 6.94
CA LEU A 148 21.06 -10.60 6.83
C LEU A 148 20.39 -10.45 8.20
N GLY A 149 20.83 -11.20 9.21
CA GLY A 149 20.34 -11.04 10.58
C GLY A 149 20.60 -9.65 11.16
N LYS A 150 21.81 -9.10 10.98
CA LYS A 150 22.15 -7.73 11.41
C LYS A 150 21.33 -6.66 10.68
N LEU A 151 21.16 -6.81 9.36
CA LEU A 151 20.35 -5.91 8.55
C LEU A 151 18.87 -5.94 8.99
N SER A 152 18.34 -7.13 9.27
CA SER A 152 16.97 -7.30 9.76
C SER A 152 16.74 -6.56 11.09
N LEU A 153 17.70 -6.61 12.02
CA LEU A 153 17.59 -5.88 13.28
C LEU A 153 17.47 -4.37 13.05
N PHE A 154 18.23 -3.82 12.11
CA PHE A 154 18.13 -2.41 11.74
C PHE A 154 16.77 -2.07 11.10
N ILE A 155 16.31 -2.87 10.14
CA ILE A 155 15.04 -2.63 9.45
C ILE A 155 13.85 -2.70 10.42
N VAL A 156 13.79 -3.75 11.26
CA VAL A 156 12.72 -3.93 12.24
C VAL A 156 12.75 -2.81 13.29
N GLY A 157 13.93 -2.45 13.77
CA GLY A 157 14.10 -1.33 14.70
C GLY A 157 13.60 -0.01 14.10
N ALA A 158 14.01 0.31 12.87
CA ALA A 158 13.59 1.52 12.17
C ALA A 158 12.07 1.54 11.92
N ALA A 159 11.48 0.43 11.50
CA ALA A 159 10.02 0.31 11.32
C ALA A 159 9.26 0.50 12.64
N GLY A 160 9.79 -0.03 13.75
CA GLY A 160 9.26 0.19 15.09
C GLY A 160 9.25 1.66 15.48
N VAL A 161 10.39 2.35 15.30
CA VAL A 161 10.50 3.80 15.57
C VAL A 161 9.52 4.61 14.71
N MET A 162 9.46 4.32 13.40
CA MET A 162 8.51 4.99 12.49
C MET A 162 7.05 4.79 12.92
N THR A 163 6.69 3.58 13.33
CA THR A 163 5.33 3.27 13.81
C THR A 163 4.98 4.11 15.04
N VAL A 164 5.91 4.25 15.99
CA VAL A 164 5.72 5.10 17.18
C VAL A 164 5.52 6.56 16.78
N ILE A 165 6.35 7.10 15.89
CA ILE A 165 6.25 8.49 15.42
C ILE A 165 4.90 8.74 14.73
N ILE A 166 4.50 7.85 13.82
CA ILE A 166 3.21 7.95 13.11
C ILE A 166 2.04 7.86 14.09
N THR A 167 2.13 6.98 15.09
CA THR A 167 1.08 6.83 16.12
C THR A 167 0.92 8.11 16.94
N VAL A 168 2.03 8.69 17.43
CA VAL A 168 1.99 9.96 18.16
C VAL A 168 1.39 11.06 17.29
N ARG A 169 1.80 11.15 16.02
CA ARG A 169 1.22 12.12 15.09
C ARG A 169 -0.27 11.90 14.88
N ALA A 170 -0.71 10.67 14.61
CA ALA A 170 -2.12 10.33 14.40
C ALA A 170 -2.99 10.69 15.60
N LEU A 171 -2.49 10.54 16.83
CA LEU A 171 -3.21 10.93 18.05
C LEU A 171 -3.27 12.44 18.27
N THR A 172 -2.30 13.21 17.76
CA THR A 172 -2.30 14.68 17.84
C THR A 172 -3.15 15.36 16.77
N LEU A 173 -3.66 14.64 15.77
CA LEU A 173 -4.50 15.22 14.72
C LEU A 173 -5.87 15.62 15.28
N PRO A 174 -6.46 16.73 14.81
CA PRO A 174 -7.82 17.08 15.18
C PRO A 174 -8.79 16.00 14.70
N ARG A 175 -9.80 15.68 15.51
CA ARG A 175 -10.80 14.64 15.24
C ARG A 175 -10.28 13.20 15.25
N ALA A 176 -9.15 12.93 15.90
CA ALA A 176 -8.65 11.57 16.10
C ALA A 176 -9.67 10.68 16.86
N GLU A 177 -10.49 11.28 17.73
CA GLU A 177 -11.52 10.60 18.52
C GLU A 177 -12.57 9.89 17.67
N VAL A 178 -12.94 10.44 16.51
CA VAL A 178 -13.95 9.83 15.62
C VAL A 178 -13.43 8.53 15.02
N GLY A 179 -12.16 8.52 14.60
CA GLY A 179 -11.49 7.31 14.11
C GLY A 179 -11.35 6.25 15.19
N LEU A 180 -11.01 6.68 16.41
CA LEU A 180 -10.81 5.80 17.56
C LEU A 180 -12.12 5.15 18.02
N GLN A 181 -13.21 5.92 18.10
CA GLN A 181 -14.54 5.41 18.41
C GLN A 181 -14.99 4.37 17.38
N LYS A 182 -14.74 4.61 16.09
CA LYS A 182 -15.08 3.66 15.04
C LYS A 182 -14.21 2.40 15.09
N PHE A 183 -12.94 2.52 15.45
CA PHE A 183 -12.02 1.39 15.58
C PHE A 183 -12.41 0.47 16.75
N PHE A 184 -12.75 1.04 17.91
CA PHE A 184 -13.16 0.29 19.10
C PHE A 184 -14.66 -0.02 19.17
N HIS A 185 -15.41 0.20 18.08
CA HIS A 185 -16.82 -0.16 18.02
C HIS A 185 -16.99 -1.68 17.80
N PHE A 186 -17.11 -2.44 18.88
CA PHE A 186 -17.29 -3.89 18.83
C PHE A 186 -18.74 -4.27 18.52
N ARG A 187 -18.95 -5.03 17.45
CA ARG A 187 -20.24 -5.68 17.15
C ARG A 187 -20.22 -7.13 17.64
N LEU A 188 -20.84 -7.37 18.79
CA LEU A 188 -20.85 -8.70 19.42
C LEU A 188 -21.52 -9.77 18.55
N GLU A 189 -22.56 -9.38 17.82
CA GLU A 189 -23.25 -10.21 16.83
C GLU A 189 -22.31 -10.79 15.74
N THR A 190 -21.26 -10.06 15.37
CA THR A 190 -20.32 -10.51 14.34
C THR A 190 -19.45 -11.67 14.82
N PHE A 191 -19.16 -11.78 16.12
CA PHE A 191 -18.36 -12.89 16.67
C PHE A 191 -19.11 -14.22 16.69
N ALA A 192 -20.44 -14.22 16.62
CA ALA A 192 -21.24 -15.44 16.50
C ALA A 192 -21.17 -16.05 15.08
N THR A 193 -20.74 -15.26 14.08
CA THR A 193 -20.65 -15.71 12.69
C THR A 193 -19.37 -16.52 12.44
N LYS A 194 -19.47 -17.59 11.65
CA LYS A 194 -18.31 -18.42 11.26
C LYS A 194 -17.29 -17.63 10.44
N ASP A 195 -17.76 -16.70 9.63
CA ASP A 195 -16.91 -15.92 8.73
C ASP A 195 -15.88 -15.09 9.50
N ALA A 196 -16.29 -14.45 10.60
CA ALA A 196 -15.38 -13.66 11.45
C ALA A 196 -14.18 -14.48 11.93
N TRP A 197 -14.41 -15.72 12.38
CA TRP A 197 -13.35 -16.63 12.83
C TRP A 197 -12.48 -17.13 11.68
N GLN A 198 -13.06 -17.41 10.51
CA GLN A 198 -12.28 -17.79 9.34
C GLN A 198 -11.36 -16.65 8.88
N TYR A 199 -11.85 -15.40 8.90
CA TYR A 199 -11.02 -14.24 8.60
C TYR A 199 -9.88 -14.07 9.62
N ALA A 200 -10.18 -14.22 10.91
CA ALA A 200 -9.18 -14.16 11.98
C ALA A 200 -8.07 -15.20 11.79
N ILE A 201 -8.43 -16.48 11.55
CA ILE A 201 -7.45 -17.55 11.31
C ILE A 201 -6.61 -17.27 10.06
N ARG A 202 -7.25 -16.82 8.97
CA ARG A 202 -6.54 -16.44 7.73
C ARG A 202 -5.53 -15.33 8.01
N LEU A 203 -5.91 -14.32 8.78
CA LEU A 203 -5.05 -13.20 9.15
C LEU A 203 -3.85 -13.65 9.99
N VAL A 204 -4.08 -14.44 11.05
CA VAL A 204 -3.01 -14.99 11.91
C VAL A 204 -2.05 -15.83 11.09
N ARG A 205 -2.56 -16.74 10.25
CA ARG A 205 -1.74 -17.58 9.37
C ARG A 205 -0.89 -16.74 8.42
N CYS A 206 -1.43 -15.68 7.83
CA CYS A 206 -0.69 -14.78 6.94
C CYS A 206 0.36 -13.96 7.72
N SER A 207 0.01 -13.42 8.89
CA SER A 207 0.92 -12.62 9.72
C SER A 207 2.13 -13.41 10.20
N LEU A 208 1.94 -14.64 10.68
CA LEU A 208 3.04 -15.52 11.08
C LEU A 208 3.69 -16.25 9.89
N SER A 209 3.13 -16.10 8.68
CA SER A 209 3.59 -16.85 7.50
C SER A 209 3.70 -18.37 7.75
N LEU A 210 2.70 -18.93 8.44
CA LEU A 210 2.68 -20.36 8.76
C LEU A 210 2.60 -21.20 7.47
N GLY A 211 3.45 -22.23 7.38
CA GLY A 211 3.49 -23.14 6.22
C GLY A 211 4.24 -22.61 4.99
N THR A 212 4.97 -21.49 5.12
CA THR A 212 5.77 -20.93 4.01
C THR A 212 7.20 -21.47 3.93
N GLY A 213 7.65 -22.27 4.91
CA GLY A 213 8.99 -22.84 4.96
C GLY A 213 10.09 -21.88 5.44
N GLY A 214 9.85 -20.56 5.45
CA GLY A 214 10.84 -19.56 5.87
C GLY A 214 11.33 -19.74 7.31
N MET A 215 10.41 -19.95 8.26
CA MET A 215 10.77 -20.22 9.67
C MET A 215 11.57 -21.53 9.83
N MET A 216 11.20 -22.57 9.08
CA MET A 216 11.91 -23.85 9.10
C MET A 216 13.34 -23.69 8.56
N GLN A 217 13.52 -22.93 7.48
CA GLN A 217 14.84 -22.61 6.94
C GLN A 217 15.69 -21.87 7.97
N MET A 218 15.13 -20.85 8.64
CA MET A 218 15.84 -20.09 9.68
C MET A 218 16.24 -20.97 10.87
N ALA A 219 15.33 -21.86 11.31
CA ALA A 219 15.60 -22.80 12.40
C ALA A 219 16.75 -23.78 12.08
N SER A 220 16.92 -24.17 10.81
CA SER A 220 18.01 -25.05 10.37
C SER A 220 19.41 -24.44 10.56
N PHE A 221 19.53 -23.12 10.67
CA PHE A 221 20.80 -22.45 10.94
C PHE A 221 21.05 -22.20 12.43
N ASN A 222 20.08 -22.52 13.31
CA ASN A 222 20.22 -22.38 14.74
C ASN A 222 21.08 -23.53 15.32
N LYS A 223 21.82 -23.25 16.40
CA LYS A 223 22.55 -24.30 17.12
C LYS A 223 21.56 -25.17 17.87
N ARG A 224 21.80 -26.49 17.89
CA ARG A 224 20.93 -27.47 18.58
C ARG A 224 20.87 -27.28 20.10
N THR A 225 21.84 -26.59 20.68
CA THR A 225 21.93 -26.27 22.11
C THR A 225 21.16 -25.00 22.49
N ASN A 226 20.66 -24.23 21.52
CA ASN A 226 19.90 -23.03 21.79
C ASN A 226 18.44 -23.39 22.02
N ASP A 227 17.82 -22.73 22.99
CA ASP A 227 16.40 -22.88 23.25
C ASP A 227 15.58 -22.38 22.05
N ALA A 228 14.53 -23.14 21.74
CA ALA A 228 13.63 -22.90 20.61
C ALA A 228 12.16 -22.75 21.06
N PHE A 229 11.95 -22.68 22.38
CA PHE A 229 10.66 -22.50 23.03
C PHE A 229 10.47 -21.04 23.45
#